data_AF-A0A1F4AVJ6-F1
#
_entry.id   AF-A0A1F4AVJ6-F1
#
_cell.length_a   1.000
_cell.length_b   1.000
_cell.length_c   1.000
_cell.angle_alpha   90.00
_cell.angle_beta   90.00
_cell.angle_gamma   90.00
#
_symmetry.space_group_name_H-M   'P 1'
#
loop_
_entity.id
_entity.type
_entity.pdbx_description
1 polymer ?
#
loop_
_entity_poly.entity_id
_entity_poly.type
_entity_poly.pdbx_seq_one_letter_code
_entity_poly.pdbx_strand_id
1 'polypeptide(L)' 'MIRTQISLAESEYAAAKREASRLGISLAELLRRSLRTMVPADLTKPWMRYAGMVASGDPRSSERIDEVIYGQKG' A
#
# COMPACT_ATOMS: atom_id res chain seq x y z
N MET A 1 10.54 11.42 -10.34
CA MET A 1 9.73 12.07 -9.28
C MET A 1 8.50 12.67 -9.96
N ILE A 2 7.29 12.40 -9.45
CA ILE A 2 6.06 13.02 -9.94
C ILE A 2 5.80 14.27 -9.07
N ARG A 3 5.47 15.41 -9.67
CA ARG A 3 5.11 16.63 -8.94
C ARG A 3 3.65 16.53 -8.51
N THR A 4 3.40 16.68 -7.22
CA THR A 4 2.05 16.71 -6.64
C THR A 4 1.92 17.97 -5.79
N GLN A 5 0.78 18.66 -5.90
CA GLN A 5 0.44 19.77 -5.03
C GLN A 5 -0.57 19.27 -3.99
N ILE A 6 -0.31 19.59 -2.73
CA ILE A 6 -1.21 19.30 -1.61
C ILE A 6 -1.47 20.60 -0.88
N SER A 7 -2.72 20.82 -0.50
CA SER A 7 -3.10 21.93 0.39
C SER A 7 -3.02 21.45 1.83
N LEU A 8 -2.50 22.30 2.71
CA LEU A 8 -2.43 22.07 4.14
C LEU A 8 -3.09 23.25 4.83
N ALA A 9 -3.69 23.02 6.00
CA ALA A 9 -4.04 24.15 6.85
C ALA A 9 -2.75 24.91 7.22
N GLU A 10 -2.85 26.23 7.40
CA GLU A 10 -1.69 27.06 7.72
C GLU A 10 -0.97 26.59 9.00
N SER A 11 -1.74 26.17 10.00
CA SER A 11 -1.23 25.62 11.27
C SER A 11 -0.42 24.33 11.06
N GLU A 12 -0.90 23.43 10.19
CA GLU A 12 -0.22 22.18 9.85
C GLU A 12 1.06 22.44 9.06
N TYR A 13 1.00 23.37 8.10
CA TYR A 13 2.18 23.78 7.33
C TYR A 13 3.27 24.36 8.24
N ALA A 14 2.89 25.24 9.17
CA ALA A 14 3.81 25.83 10.12
C ALA A 14 4.42 24.78 11.07
N ALA A 15 3.60 23.84 11.56
CA ALA A 15 4.07 22.74 12.40
C ALA A 15 5.07 21.83 11.65
N ALA A 16 4.74 21.46 10.41
CA ALA A 16 5.60 20.64 9.58
C ALA A 16 6.93 21.32 9.23
N LYS A 17 6.91 22.64 8.96
CA LYS A 17 8.12 23.45 8.77
C LYS A 17 9.04 23.41 9.99
N ARG A 18 8.50 23.64 11.19
CA ARG A 18 9.29 23.60 12.43
C ARG A 18 9.92 22.23 12.64
N GLU A 19 9.16 21.17 12.41
CA GLU A 19 9.67 19.80 12.58
C GLU A 19 10.75 19.45 11.54
N ALA A 20 10.56 19.84 10.28
CA ALA A 20 11.56 19.65 9.25
C ALA A 20 12.87 20.39 9.59
N SER A 21 12.77 21.63 10.08
CA SER A 21 13.93 22.40 10.56
C SER A 21 14.61 21.75 11.76
N ARG A 22 13.84 21.25 12.74
CA ARG A 22 14.37 20.53 13.91
C ARG A 22 15.18 19.30 13.52
N LEU A 23 14.75 18.61 12.46
CA LEU A 23 15.40 17.42 11.92
C LEU A 23 16.51 17.73 10.90
N GLY A 24 16.69 18.99 10.51
CA GLY A 24 17.67 19.39 9.49
C GLY A 24 17.35 18.87 8.08
N ILE A 25 16.08 18.64 7.76
CA ILE A 25 15.63 18.13 6.46
C ILE A 25 14.65 19.10 5.78
N SER A 26 14.41 18.91 4.48
CA SER A 26 13.39 19.69 3.77
C SER A 26 11.98 19.27 4.17
N LEU A 27 11.00 20.18 4.03
CA LEU A 27 9.59 19.88 4.23
C LEU A 27 9.11 18.71 3.34
N ALA A 28 9.58 18.68 2.08
CA ALA A 28 9.25 17.61 1.16
C ALA A 28 9.76 16.23 1.64
N GLU A 29 10.96 16.19 2.22
CA GLU A 29 11.52 14.95 2.75
C GLU A 29 10.79 14.49 4.03
N LEU A 30 10.40 15.43 4.89
CA LEU A 30 9.55 15.13 6.04
C LEU A 30 8.24 14.45 5.57
N LEU A 31 7.52 15.08 4.64
CA LEU A 31 6.27 14.54 4.10
C LEU A 31 6.47 13.17 3.44
N ARG A 32 7.58 12.98 2.71
CA ARG A 32 7.92 11.69 2.07
C ARG A 32 8.15 10.58 3.09
N ARG A 33 8.85 10.86 4.19
CA ARG A 33 9.07 9.88 5.28
C ARG A 33 7.75 9.54 5.96
N SER A 34 6.95 10.53 6.30
CA SER A 34 5.63 10.33 6.91
C SER A 34 4.72 9.47 6.05
N LEU A 35 4.63 9.76 4.74
CA LEU A 35 3.84 8.97 3.79
C LEU A 35 4.29 7.51 3.73
N ARG A 36 5.61 7.25 3.74
CA ARG A 36 6.16 5.89 3.66
C ARG A 36 5.93 5.08 4.93
N THR A 37 5.82 5.72 6.09
CA THR A 37 5.43 5.06 7.34
C THR A 37 3.95 4.66 7.32
N MET A 38 3.07 5.50 6.77
CA MET A 38 1.63 5.25 6.74
C MET A 38 1.22 4.29 5.61
N VAL A 39 1.84 4.44 4.45
CA VAL A 39 1.58 3.64 3.25
C VAL A 39 2.92 3.07 2.81
N PRO A 40 3.33 1.91 3.37
CA PRO A 40 4.51 1.23 2.89
C PRO A 40 4.30 0.96 1.41
N ALA A 41 5.13 1.56 0.57
CA ALA A 41 5.20 1.16 -0.83
C ALA A 41 5.81 -0.24 -0.84
N ASP A 42 4.98 -1.27 -0.75
CA ASP A 42 5.40 -2.64 -1.01
C ASP A 42 5.73 -2.74 -2.49
N LEU A 43 7.00 -2.49 -2.81
CA LEU A 43 7.54 -2.58 -4.15
C LEU A 43 7.76 -4.02 -4.60
N THR A 44 7.40 -5.01 -3.78
CA THR A 44 7.75 -6.40 -4.03
C THR A 44 6.56 -7.29 -4.35
N LYS A 45 5.36 -7.15 -3.77
CA LYS A 45 4.24 -8.08 -4.07
C LYS A 45 2.84 -7.59 -3.61
N PRO A 46 2.03 -6.98 -4.50
CA PRO A 46 0.70 -6.46 -4.15
C PRO A 46 -0.38 -7.52 -3.87
N TRP A 47 -0.29 -8.70 -4.50
CA TRP A 47 -1.28 -9.78 -4.38
C TRP A 47 -1.03 -10.69 -3.15
N MET A 48 0.17 -10.66 -2.55
CA MET A 48 0.51 -11.51 -1.41
C MET A 48 -0.17 -11.11 -0.09
N ARG A 49 -0.75 -9.90 -0.01
CA ARG A 49 -1.60 -9.51 1.13
C ARG A 49 -2.80 -10.46 1.32
N TYR A 50 -3.21 -11.16 0.27
CA TYR A 50 -4.35 -12.10 0.27
C TYR A 50 -3.94 -13.55 -0.02
N ALA A 51 -2.64 -13.82 -0.24
CA ALA A 51 -2.17 -15.18 -0.51
C ALA A 51 -2.28 -16.04 0.77
N GLY A 52 -3.09 -17.10 0.71
CA GLY A 52 -3.37 -17.98 1.85
C GLY A 52 -4.52 -17.52 2.75
N MET A 53 -5.13 -16.36 2.50
CA MET A 53 -6.30 -15.89 3.25
C MET A 53 -7.58 -16.35 2.53
N VAL A 54 -7.94 -17.62 2.72
CA VAL A 54 -9.28 -18.13 2.38
C VAL A 54 -9.98 -18.39 3.71
N ALA A 55 -10.89 -17.49 4.11
CA ALA A 55 -11.60 -17.60 5.39
C ALA A 55 -12.46 -18.87 5.49
N SER A 56 -12.84 -19.44 4.33
CA SER A 56 -13.58 -20.69 4.21
C SER A 56 -13.32 -21.25 2.80
N GLY A 57 -12.37 -22.16 2.64
CA GLY A 57 -12.09 -22.79 1.35
C GLY A 57 -11.61 -24.21 1.53
N ASP A 58 -12.15 -25.13 0.72
CA ASP A 58 -11.68 -26.52 0.68
C ASP A 58 -10.22 -26.51 0.18
N PRO A 59 -9.25 -27.05 0.95
CA PRO A 59 -7.84 -27.10 0.55
C PRO A 59 -7.59 -27.79 -0.80
N ARG A 60 -8.52 -28.62 -1.27
CA ARG A 60 -8.45 -29.32 -2.56
C ARG A 60 -9.19 -28.59 -3.68
N SER A 61 -9.72 -27.39 -3.44
CA SER A 61 -10.44 -26.61 -4.45
C SER A 61 -9.62 -26.40 -5.72
N SER A 62 -8.30 -26.23 -5.58
CA SER A 62 -7.38 -26.06 -6.72
C SER A 62 -7.31 -27.29 -7.62
N GLU A 63 -7.59 -28.49 -7.11
CA GLU A 63 -7.55 -29.75 -7.89
C GLU A 63 -8.77 -29.90 -8.80
N ARG A 64 -9.87 -29.20 -8.51
CA ARG A 64 -11.16 -29.32 -9.22
C ARG A 64 -11.50 -28.09 -10.05
N ILE A 65 -10.59 -27.12 -10.15
CA ILE A 65 -10.79 -25.91 -10.94
C ILE A 65 -11.12 -26.25 -12.39
N ASP A 66 -10.46 -27.26 -12.97
CA ASP A 66 -10.70 -27.64 -14.34
C ASP A 66 -12.12 -28.20 -14.56
N GLU A 67 -12.64 -29.00 -13.62
CA GLU A 67 -14.03 -29.50 -13.67
C GLU A 67 -15.06 -28.38 -13.55
N VAL A 68 -14.79 -27.36 -12.72
CA VAL A 68 -15.72 -26.26 -12.47
C VAL A 68 -15.75 -25.27 -13.63
N ILE A 69 -14.60 -24.98 -14.23
CA ILE A 69 -14.47 -23.97 -15.30
C ILE A 69 -14.78 -24.57 -16.68
N TYR A 70 -14.33 -25.79 -16.95
CA TYR A 70 -14.46 -26.40 -18.27
C TYR A 70 -15.55 -27.47 -18.35
N GLY A 71 -16.13 -27.87 -17.21
CA GLY A 71 -17.06 -29.00 -17.14
C GLY A 71 -16.36 -30.33 -17.40
N GLN A 72 -17.06 -31.45 -17.18
CA GLN A 72 -16.58 -32.73 -17.69
C GLN A 72 -16.64 -32.71 -19.23
N LYS A 73 -15.49 -32.90 -19.88
CA LYS A 73 -15.49 -33.31 -21.29
C LYS A 73 -16.05 -34.73 -21.36
N GLY A 74 -17.37 -34.81 -21.58
CA GLY A 74 -18.04 -36.01 -22.09
C GLY A 74 -17.80 -36.17 -23.59
#